data_AF-A0A2L2XKN9-F1
#
_entry.id   AF-A0A2L2XKN9-F1
#
_cell.length_a   1.000
_cell.length_b   1.000
_cell.length_c   1.000
_cell.angle_alpha   90.00
_cell.angle_beta   90.00
_cell.angle_gamma   90.00
#
_symmetry.space_group_name_H-M   'P 1'
#
loop_
_entity.id
_entity.type
_entity.pdbx_description
1 polymer ?
#
loop_
_entity_poly.entity_id
_entity_poly.type
_entity_poly.pdbx_seq_one_letter_code
_entity_poly.pdbx_strand_id
1 'polypeptide(L)'
;MSTYLTLKKHLQNQAIYHIHNLNSEHFSKIWETMQLEKHYHAFTFGHSCMTKYLSEHIEEIKNQKNIKIITGVREPIARNISWFFQVIHCQSVFPEFFIKYQEGLITMDEIIKKFWSQKFVYGKQFDWFEEELQPVFGIDIASIDFPKEKGYAIANFPDRNIDLLVLKLEKLDSCLKEALETFLGVENLDCERLDRADFLEADDYLIYDNLRKSLTFSDEYLEEIYDQPLVRHFYTDEEINKFKLKWSSQR
;
A
#
# COMPACT_ATOMS: atom_id res chain seq x y z
N MET A 1 -7.37 6.71 9.33
CA MET A 1 -6.74 8.05 9.20
C MET A 1 -6.00 8.15 7.87
N SER A 2 -5.91 9.35 7.31
CA SER A 2 -5.18 9.62 6.06
C SER A 2 -3.92 10.42 6.31
N THR A 3 -2.77 9.77 6.16
CA THR A 3 -1.47 10.42 6.25
C THR A 3 -1.34 11.54 5.21
N TYR A 4 -1.70 11.27 3.95
CA TYR A 4 -1.55 12.25 2.86
C TYR A 4 -2.40 13.51 3.06
N LEU A 5 -3.67 13.37 3.47
CA LEU A 5 -4.54 14.53 3.71
C LEU A 5 -4.08 15.34 4.92
N THR A 6 -3.64 14.66 5.98
CA THR A 6 -3.03 15.31 7.15
C THR A 6 -1.85 16.18 6.72
N LEU A 7 -0.92 15.63 5.93
CA LEU A 7 0.24 16.37 5.45
C LEU A 7 -0.16 17.55 4.55
N LYS A 8 -1.10 17.36 3.61
CA LYS A 8 -1.56 18.43 2.72
C LYS A 8 -2.22 19.58 3.48
N LYS A 9 -2.98 19.30 4.55
CA LYS A 9 -3.63 20.31 5.39
C LYS A 9 -2.60 21.16 6.15
N HIS A 10 -1.61 20.52 6.76
CA HIS A 10 -0.67 21.16 7.69
C HIS A 10 0.61 21.71 7.02
N LEU A 11 1.00 21.17 5.87
CA LEU A 11 2.24 21.53 5.15
C LEU A 11 1.94 22.05 3.74
N GLN A 12 1.03 23.02 3.61
CA GLN A 12 0.53 23.52 2.32
C GLN A 12 1.62 24.05 1.38
N ASN A 13 2.73 24.54 1.93
CA ASN A 13 3.87 25.07 1.15
C ASN A 13 4.94 24.01 0.83
N GLN A 14 4.74 22.76 1.21
CA GLN A 14 5.68 21.68 0.91
C GLN A 14 5.23 20.83 -0.28
N ALA A 15 6.22 20.37 -1.04
CA ALA A 15 6.02 19.47 -2.16
C ALA A 15 5.71 18.05 -1.64
N ILE A 16 4.42 17.76 -1.46
CA ILE A 16 3.93 16.46 -0.97
C ILE A 16 3.34 15.68 -2.14
N TYR A 17 3.87 14.47 -2.34
CA TYR A 17 3.44 13.54 -3.37
C TYR A 17 3.06 12.20 -2.73
N HIS A 18 1.94 11.65 -3.17
CA HIS A 18 1.58 10.26 -2.94
C HIS A 18 1.88 9.51 -4.24
N ILE A 19 2.65 8.44 -4.18
CA ILE A 19 3.11 7.68 -5.34
C ILE A 19 3.00 6.18 -5.06
N HIS A 20 2.84 5.40 -6.13
CA HIS A 20 2.89 3.93 -6.07
C HIS A 20 4.14 3.34 -6.74
N ASN A 21 4.82 4.12 -7.58
CA ASN A 21 6.03 3.75 -8.31
C ASN A 21 6.95 4.96 -8.40
N LEU A 22 8.26 4.75 -8.59
CA LEU A 22 9.25 5.82 -8.77
C LEU A 22 10.49 5.38 -9.55
N ASN A 23 10.82 4.10 -9.52
CA ASN A 23 11.89 3.50 -10.29
C ASN A 23 11.60 3.69 -11.78
N SER A 24 12.49 4.41 -12.47
CA SER A 24 12.30 4.79 -13.87
C SER A 24 12.22 3.58 -14.81
N GLU A 25 12.99 2.52 -14.56
CA GLU A 25 12.95 1.29 -15.38
C GLU A 25 11.64 0.53 -15.19
N HIS A 26 11.20 0.40 -13.95
CA HIS A 26 9.93 -0.25 -13.63
C HIS A 26 8.75 0.56 -14.19
N PHE A 27 8.73 1.86 -13.90
CA PHE A 27 7.67 2.75 -14.33
C PHE A 27 7.58 2.89 -15.86
N SER A 28 8.70 2.82 -16.58
CA SER A 28 8.68 2.87 -18.06
C SER A 28 7.86 1.72 -18.66
N LYS A 29 7.96 0.50 -18.11
CA LYS A 29 7.17 -0.66 -18.56
C LYS A 29 5.68 -0.47 -18.29
N ILE A 30 5.35 0.08 -17.12
CA ILE A 30 3.96 0.43 -16.76
C ILE A 30 3.45 1.49 -17.74
N TRP A 31 4.21 2.55 -17.95
CA TRP A 31 3.86 3.66 -18.82
C TRP A 31 3.63 3.23 -20.27
N GLU A 32 4.47 2.36 -20.83
CA GLU A 32 4.26 1.79 -22.17
C GLU A 32 2.94 1.03 -22.26
N THR A 33 2.65 0.19 -21.26
CA THR A 33 1.37 -0.54 -21.17
C THR A 33 0.19 0.43 -21.09
N MET A 34 0.31 1.50 -20.29
CA MET A 34 -0.71 2.56 -20.18
C MET A 34 -1.00 3.25 -21.51
N GLN A 35 0.02 3.54 -22.32
CA GLN A 35 -0.15 4.19 -23.62
C GLN A 35 -0.80 3.27 -24.66
N LEU A 36 -0.60 1.96 -24.54
CA LEU A 36 -1.20 0.96 -25.44
C LEU A 36 -2.66 0.66 -25.10
N GLU A 37 -3.05 0.76 -23.83
CA GLU A 37 -4.41 0.53 -23.36
C GLU A 37 -5.26 1.82 -23.43
N LYS A 38 -6.18 1.89 -24.41
CA LYS A 38 -6.98 3.10 -24.74
C LYS A 38 -7.99 3.59 -23.67
N HIS A 39 -8.03 2.99 -22.49
CA HIS A 39 -9.10 3.20 -21.50
C HIS A 39 -8.58 3.69 -20.14
N TYR A 40 -7.53 4.51 -20.11
CA TYR A 40 -7.09 5.12 -18.86
C TYR A 40 -8.05 6.23 -18.40
N HIS A 41 -8.61 6.07 -17.19
CA HIS A 41 -9.40 7.09 -16.54
C HIS A 41 -8.56 8.37 -16.31
N ALA A 42 -9.15 9.54 -16.51
CA ALA A 42 -8.44 10.83 -16.40
C ALA A 42 -7.76 11.04 -15.03
N PHE A 43 -8.33 10.51 -13.95
CA PHE A 43 -7.75 10.57 -12.60
C PHE A 43 -6.46 9.75 -12.48
N THR A 44 -6.44 8.53 -13.02
CA THR A 44 -5.24 7.69 -13.08
C THR A 44 -4.16 8.29 -13.98
N PHE A 45 -4.55 9.01 -15.03
CA PHE A 45 -3.60 9.67 -15.94
C PHE A 45 -2.83 10.81 -15.24
N GLY A 46 -3.53 11.65 -14.46
CA GLY A 46 -2.89 12.75 -13.71
C GLY A 46 -1.86 12.26 -12.69
N HIS A 47 -2.19 11.23 -11.91
CA HIS A 47 -1.27 10.60 -10.97
C HIS A 47 -0.06 9.97 -11.68
N SER A 48 -0.28 9.36 -12.85
CA SER A 48 0.78 8.74 -13.66
C SER A 48 1.72 9.77 -14.27
N CYS A 49 1.23 10.91 -14.75
CA CYS A 49 2.08 12.00 -15.24
C CYS A 49 3.00 12.58 -14.14
N MET A 50 2.47 12.77 -12.92
CA MET A 50 3.27 13.21 -11.78
C MET A 50 4.35 12.19 -11.46
N THR A 51 3.98 10.92 -11.41
CA THR A 51 4.93 9.82 -11.14
C THR A 51 6.02 9.73 -12.20
N LYS A 52 5.66 9.89 -13.49
CA LYS A 52 6.62 9.97 -14.60
C LYS A 52 7.63 11.08 -14.39
N TYR A 53 7.15 12.29 -14.12
CA TYR A 53 8.00 13.45 -13.90
C TYR A 53 8.97 13.21 -12.74
N LEU A 54 8.47 12.74 -11.59
CA LEU A 54 9.30 12.44 -10.43
C LEU A 54 10.35 11.36 -10.73
N SER A 55 9.96 10.30 -11.46
CA SER A 55 10.87 9.20 -11.83
C SER A 55 11.98 9.66 -12.78
N GLU A 56 11.67 10.53 -13.73
CA GLU A 56 12.64 11.08 -14.69
C GLU A 56 13.62 12.08 -14.06
N HIS A 57 13.22 12.76 -12.99
CA HIS A 57 14.00 13.81 -12.33
C HIS A 57 14.49 13.40 -10.94
N ILE A 58 14.37 12.12 -10.55
CA ILE A 58 14.62 11.69 -9.17
C ILE A 58 16.05 11.96 -8.71
N GLU A 59 17.04 11.81 -9.59
CA GLU A 59 18.44 12.08 -9.27
C GLU A 59 18.70 13.58 -9.07
N GLU A 60 18.04 14.45 -9.83
CA GLU A 60 18.13 15.91 -9.62
C GLU A 60 17.51 16.30 -8.27
N ILE A 61 16.36 15.71 -7.93
CA ILE A 61 15.66 15.95 -6.66
C ILE A 61 16.54 15.50 -5.48
N LYS A 62 17.13 14.31 -5.56
CA LYS A 62 18.02 13.74 -4.51
C LYS A 62 19.25 14.61 -4.27
N ASN A 63 19.78 15.26 -5.31
CA ASN A 63 20.94 16.15 -5.19
C ASN A 63 20.63 17.53 -4.61
N GLN A 64 19.37 17.99 -4.66
CA GLN A 64 19.01 19.37 -4.31
C GLN A 64 18.20 19.50 -3.02
N LYS A 65 17.54 18.42 -2.57
CA LYS A 65 16.55 18.48 -1.50
C LYS A 65 16.82 17.40 -0.46
N ASN A 66 16.46 17.71 0.78
CA ASN A 66 16.24 16.67 1.78
C ASN A 66 14.92 15.98 1.46
N ILE A 67 14.95 14.65 1.36
CA ILE A 67 13.78 13.85 1.02
C ILE A 67 13.26 13.18 2.29
N LYS A 68 12.01 13.47 2.62
CA LYS A 68 11.26 12.75 3.66
C LYS A 68 10.34 11.73 3.01
N ILE A 69 10.56 10.46 3.30
CA ILE A 69 9.76 9.34 2.79
C ILE A 69 8.89 8.82 3.93
N ILE A 70 7.60 8.65 3.68
CA ILE A 70 6.67 8.01 4.61
C ILE A 70 6.09 6.79 3.89
N THR A 71 6.30 5.61 4.44
CA THR A 71 5.82 4.34 3.88
C THR A 71 5.09 3.51 4.94
N GLY A 72 4.30 2.54 4.48
CA GLY A 72 3.44 1.73 5.33
C GLY A 72 3.68 0.24 5.12
N VAL A 73 3.60 -0.53 6.21
CA VAL A 73 3.50 -1.99 6.20
C VAL A 73 2.10 -2.39 6.65
N ARG A 74 1.53 -3.40 6.01
CA ARG A 74 0.19 -3.91 6.29
C ARG A 74 0.21 -5.43 6.32
N GLU A 75 -0.66 -6.00 7.14
CA GLU A 75 -0.85 -7.43 7.27
C GLU A 75 -1.06 -8.04 5.87
N PRO A 76 -0.24 -9.03 5.46
CA PRO A 76 -0.16 -9.50 4.08
C PRO A 76 -1.49 -9.87 3.42
N ILE A 77 -2.36 -10.60 4.11
CA ILE A 77 -3.63 -11.07 3.55
C ILE A 77 -4.60 -9.91 3.41
N ALA A 78 -4.76 -9.08 4.45
CA ALA A 78 -5.57 -7.87 4.37
C ALA A 78 -5.08 -6.92 3.25
N ARG A 79 -3.76 -6.80 3.06
CA ARG A 79 -3.15 -6.05 1.96
C ARG A 79 -3.54 -6.65 0.61
N ASN A 80 -3.43 -7.96 0.43
CA ASN A 80 -3.76 -8.62 -0.83
C ASN A 80 -5.23 -8.50 -1.21
N ILE A 81 -6.16 -8.65 -0.26
CA ILE A 81 -7.60 -8.45 -0.50
C ILE A 81 -7.87 -7.00 -0.91
N SER A 82 -7.27 -6.04 -0.19
CA SER A 82 -7.42 -4.62 -0.50
C SER A 82 -6.85 -4.25 -1.86
N TRP A 83 -5.68 -4.79 -2.22
CA TRP A 83 -5.04 -4.56 -3.51
C TRP A 83 -5.87 -5.17 -4.63
N PHE A 84 -6.33 -6.42 -4.48
CA PHE A 84 -7.20 -7.06 -5.45
C PHE A 84 -8.47 -6.23 -5.71
N PHE A 85 -9.11 -5.74 -4.65
CA PHE A 85 -10.30 -4.91 -4.79
C PHE A 85 -10.00 -3.57 -5.48
N GLN A 86 -8.85 -2.96 -5.20
CA GLN A 86 -8.41 -1.73 -5.87
C GLN A 86 -8.25 -1.92 -7.39
N VAL A 87 -7.78 -3.10 -7.83
CA VAL A 87 -7.56 -3.41 -9.26
C VAL A 87 -8.68 -4.23 -9.90
N ILE A 88 -9.77 -4.51 -9.17
CA ILE A 88 -10.78 -5.48 -9.61
C ILE A 88 -11.47 -5.09 -10.93
N HIS A 89 -11.63 -3.80 -11.16
CA HIS A 89 -12.26 -3.22 -12.33
C HIS A 89 -11.29 -2.97 -13.50
N CYS A 90 -9.99 -3.25 -13.33
CA CYS A 90 -9.02 -3.15 -14.40
C CYS A 90 -9.34 -4.14 -15.53
N GLN A 91 -8.99 -3.78 -16.76
CA GLN A 91 -9.26 -4.57 -17.96
C GLN A 91 -8.75 -6.01 -17.87
N SER A 92 -7.59 -6.21 -17.23
CA SER A 92 -6.95 -7.51 -17.03
C SER A 92 -7.62 -8.36 -15.95
N VAL A 93 -8.48 -7.76 -15.12
CA VAL A 93 -9.17 -8.43 -14.01
C VAL A 93 -10.63 -8.69 -14.37
N PHE A 94 -11.50 -7.68 -14.26
CA PHE A 94 -12.89 -7.69 -14.70
C PHE A 94 -13.27 -6.33 -15.31
N PRO A 95 -13.28 -6.16 -16.64
CA PRO A 95 -13.71 -4.92 -17.26
C PRO A 95 -15.19 -4.66 -16.97
N GLU A 96 -15.52 -3.44 -16.56
CA GLU A 96 -16.87 -3.01 -16.15
C GLU A 96 -17.42 -3.82 -14.95
N PHE A 97 -16.52 -4.19 -14.01
CA PHE A 97 -16.83 -5.04 -12.87
C PHE A 97 -18.13 -4.68 -12.15
N PHE A 98 -18.30 -3.43 -11.71
CA PHE A 98 -19.44 -3.02 -10.88
C PHE A 98 -20.78 -3.17 -11.61
N ILE A 99 -20.83 -2.84 -12.90
CA ILE A 99 -22.04 -2.99 -13.74
C ILE A 99 -22.37 -4.48 -13.89
N LYS A 100 -21.39 -5.29 -14.31
CA LYS A 100 -21.59 -6.72 -14.56
C LYS A 100 -21.91 -7.50 -13.27
N TYR A 101 -21.36 -7.08 -12.14
CA TYR A 101 -21.68 -7.67 -10.85
C TYR A 101 -23.13 -7.37 -10.44
N GLN A 102 -23.60 -6.14 -10.60
CA GLN A 102 -25.00 -5.77 -10.33
C GLN A 102 -25.99 -6.50 -11.24
N GLU A 103 -25.63 -6.74 -12.49
CA GLU A 103 -26.44 -7.50 -13.45
C GLU A 103 -26.39 -9.03 -13.22
N GLY A 104 -25.61 -9.51 -12.25
CA GLY A 104 -25.43 -10.93 -11.96
C GLY A 104 -24.60 -11.69 -13.00
N LEU A 105 -23.88 -10.98 -13.86
CA LEU A 105 -22.98 -11.53 -14.88
C LEU A 105 -21.61 -11.93 -14.32
N ILE A 106 -21.26 -11.43 -13.14
CA ILE A 106 -20.06 -11.84 -12.39
C ILE A 106 -20.52 -12.35 -11.02
N THR A 107 -20.14 -13.58 -10.71
CA THR A 107 -20.48 -14.26 -9.46
C THR A 107 -19.35 -14.14 -8.43
N MET A 108 -19.67 -14.33 -7.15
CA MET A 108 -18.65 -14.33 -6.08
C MET A 108 -17.61 -15.44 -6.27
N ASP A 109 -18.01 -16.61 -6.76
CA ASP A 109 -17.09 -17.73 -7.03
C ASP A 109 -16.07 -17.37 -8.12
N GLU A 110 -16.48 -16.64 -9.16
CA GLU A 110 -15.57 -16.13 -10.18
C GLU A 110 -14.59 -15.11 -9.61
N ILE A 111 -15.05 -14.23 -8.72
CA ILE A 111 -14.21 -13.25 -8.03
C ILE A 111 -13.17 -13.97 -7.17
N ILE A 112 -13.57 -14.97 -6.38
CA ILE A 112 -12.68 -15.79 -5.55
C ILE A 112 -11.65 -16.52 -6.41
N LYS A 113 -12.09 -17.18 -7.48
CA LYS A 113 -11.18 -17.85 -8.43
C LYS A 113 -10.18 -16.87 -9.03
N LYS A 114 -10.64 -15.67 -9.39
CA LYS A 114 -9.78 -14.63 -9.95
C LYS A 114 -8.78 -14.11 -8.93
N PHE A 115 -9.18 -13.92 -7.67
CA PHE A 115 -8.28 -13.58 -6.57
C PHE A 115 -7.13 -14.59 -6.46
N TRP A 116 -7.44 -15.87 -6.35
CA TRP A 116 -6.42 -16.93 -6.23
C TRP A 116 -5.52 -17.11 -7.46
N SER A 117 -5.97 -16.65 -8.63
CA SER A 117 -5.15 -16.63 -9.84
C SER A 117 -4.13 -15.48 -9.90
N GLN A 118 -4.22 -14.49 -9.00
CA GLN A 118 -3.32 -13.35 -9.00
C GLN A 118 -1.96 -13.73 -8.40
N LYS A 119 -0.88 -13.44 -9.14
CA LYS A 119 0.49 -13.70 -8.68
C LYS A 119 0.82 -13.01 -7.35
N PHE A 120 0.24 -11.83 -7.12
CA PHE A 120 0.58 -11.07 -5.92
C PHE A 120 0.10 -11.69 -4.61
N VAL A 121 -0.82 -12.66 -4.68
CA VAL A 121 -1.37 -13.37 -3.52
C VAL A 121 -0.31 -14.23 -2.84
N TYR A 122 0.78 -14.60 -3.54
CA TYR A 122 1.80 -15.55 -3.08
C TYR A 122 3.17 -14.89 -2.85
N GLY A 123 3.24 -13.84 -2.01
CA GLY A 123 4.54 -13.29 -1.57
C GLY A 123 5.00 -12.00 -2.24
N LYS A 124 4.08 -11.23 -2.82
CA LYS A 124 4.38 -9.93 -3.45
C LYS A 124 3.93 -8.75 -2.60
N GLN A 125 3.69 -8.97 -1.30
CA GLN A 125 3.19 -7.94 -0.38
C GLN A 125 4.17 -6.80 -0.13
N PHE A 126 5.46 -7.08 -0.30
CA PHE A 126 6.57 -6.17 0.02
C PHE A 126 7.37 -5.70 -1.19
N ASP A 127 6.92 -6.02 -2.41
CA ASP A 127 7.62 -5.68 -3.66
C ASP A 127 7.99 -4.19 -3.75
N TRP A 128 7.17 -3.29 -3.23
CA TRP A 128 7.50 -1.86 -3.22
C TRP A 128 8.88 -1.58 -2.58
N PHE A 129 9.28 -2.34 -1.55
CA PHE A 129 10.59 -2.15 -0.95
C PHE A 129 11.73 -2.60 -1.88
N GLU A 130 11.53 -3.68 -2.62
CA GLU A 130 12.55 -4.27 -3.51
C GLU A 130 12.59 -3.61 -4.90
N GLU A 131 11.45 -3.15 -5.40
CA GLU A 131 11.29 -2.59 -6.74
C GLU A 131 11.46 -1.06 -6.74
N GLU A 132 11.13 -0.40 -5.63
CA GLU A 132 11.10 1.07 -5.55
C GLU A 132 12.08 1.59 -4.49
N LEU A 133 11.89 1.23 -3.21
CA LEU A 133 12.67 1.85 -2.11
C LEU A 133 14.17 1.55 -2.22
N GLN A 134 14.54 0.28 -2.42
CA GLN A 134 15.92 -0.15 -2.50
C GLN A 134 16.60 0.35 -3.79
N PRO A 135 16.03 0.20 -5.00
CA PRO A 135 16.71 0.64 -6.22
C PRO A 135 16.83 2.16 -6.32
N VAL A 136 15.80 2.89 -5.87
CA VAL A 136 15.78 4.35 -6.01
C VAL A 136 16.54 5.04 -4.89
N PHE A 137 16.43 4.57 -3.64
CA PHE A 137 17.01 5.28 -2.48
C PHE A 137 18.15 4.51 -1.80
N GLY A 138 18.45 3.30 -2.27
CA GLY A 138 19.46 2.41 -1.68
C GLY A 138 19.08 1.89 -0.30
N ILE A 139 17.82 2.04 0.12
CA ILE A 139 17.40 1.71 1.49
C ILE A 139 16.93 0.25 1.51
N ASP A 140 17.67 -0.58 2.24
CA ASP A 140 17.25 -1.92 2.59
C ASP A 140 16.33 -1.86 3.81
N ILE A 141 15.04 -2.12 3.59
CA ILE A 141 14.03 -2.07 4.65
C ILE A 141 14.30 -3.11 5.75
N ALA A 142 14.88 -4.27 5.41
CA ALA A 142 15.13 -5.33 6.38
C ALA A 142 16.23 -4.98 7.39
N SER A 143 17.06 -4.00 7.05
CA SER A 143 18.17 -3.51 7.90
C SER A 143 17.73 -2.52 8.98
N ILE A 144 16.49 -2.01 8.92
CA ILE A 144 15.99 -0.99 9.84
C ILE A 144 15.38 -1.65 11.07
N ASP A 145 15.87 -1.35 12.25
CA ASP A 145 15.25 -1.84 13.49
C ASP A 145 13.81 -1.31 13.63
N PHE A 146 12.84 -2.23 13.64
CA PHE A 146 11.42 -1.89 13.74
C PHE A 146 10.86 -2.27 15.12
N PRO A 147 10.51 -1.30 15.99
CA PRO A 147 9.86 -1.57 17.27
C PRO A 147 8.40 -1.99 17.03
N LYS A 148 8.21 -3.29 16.78
CA LYS A 148 6.93 -3.93 16.42
C LYS A 148 5.76 -3.50 17.31
N GLU A 149 6.03 -3.33 18.61
CA GLU A 149 5.01 -2.92 19.57
C GLU A 149 4.62 -1.44 19.47
N LYS A 150 5.59 -0.57 19.18
CA LYS A 150 5.35 0.86 18.96
C LYS A 150 4.60 1.12 17.65
N GLY A 151 4.82 0.28 16.64
CA GLY A 151 4.11 0.34 15.37
C GLY A 151 4.67 1.33 14.36
N TYR A 152 5.80 1.98 14.64
CA TYR A 152 6.51 2.79 13.65
C TYR A 152 8.01 2.88 13.94
N ALA A 153 8.80 3.15 12.91
CA ALA A 153 10.24 3.42 13.00
C ALA A 153 10.61 4.67 12.21
N ILE A 154 11.59 5.42 12.69
CA ILE A 154 12.20 6.54 11.98
C ILE A 154 13.68 6.21 11.77
N ALA A 155 14.14 6.30 10.52
CA ALA A 155 15.53 6.09 10.15
C ALA A 155 16.05 7.32 9.39
N ASN A 156 17.25 7.78 9.74
CA ASN A 156 17.92 8.90 9.07
C ASN A 156 19.13 8.39 8.29
N PHE A 157 19.29 8.86 7.06
CA PHE A 157 20.40 8.52 6.17
C PHE A 157 21.11 9.82 5.74
N PRO A 158 21.98 10.40 6.60
CA PRO A 158 22.61 11.70 6.34
C PRO A 158 23.41 11.75 5.04
N ASP A 159 24.15 10.68 4.72
CA ASP A 159 24.97 10.58 3.51
C ASP A 159 24.16 10.62 2.21
N ARG A 160 22.84 10.41 2.31
CA ARG A 160 21.90 10.43 1.18
C ARG A 160 20.88 11.56 1.29
N ASN A 161 20.92 12.33 2.37
CA ASN A 161 19.95 13.38 2.69
C ASN A 161 18.49 12.89 2.70
N ILE A 162 18.27 11.69 3.26
CA ILE A 162 16.96 11.04 3.32
C ILE A 162 16.56 10.76 4.76
N ASP A 163 15.32 11.09 5.12
CA ASP A 163 14.65 10.58 6.31
C ASP A 163 13.51 9.64 5.91
N LEU A 164 13.39 8.51 6.59
CA LEU A 164 12.35 7.52 6.35
C LEU A 164 11.51 7.29 7.61
N LEU A 165 10.20 7.37 7.46
CA LEU A 165 9.21 6.91 8.44
C LEU A 165 8.50 5.67 7.89
N VAL A 166 8.54 4.59 8.66
CA VAL A 166 7.81 3.34 8.36
C VAL A 166 6.68 3.19 9.38
N LEU A 167 5.43 3.03 8.91
CA LEU A 167 4.23 2.91 9.74
C LEU A 167 3.59 1.53 9.61
N LYS A 168 3.22 0.89 10.72
CA LYS A 168 2.36 -0.29 10.73
C LYS A 168 0.91 0.14 10.65
N LEU A 169 0.22 -0.26 9.58
CA LEU A 169 -1.15 0.17 9.29
C LEU A 169 -2.14 -0.25 10.40
N GLU A 170 -1.91 -1.40 11.03
CA GLU A 170 -2.74 -1.94 12.11
C GLU A 170 -2.67 -1.10 13.40
N LYS A 171 -1.68 -0.20 13.52
CA LYS A 171 -1.45 0.64 14.71
C LYS A 171 -1.58 2.15 14.44
N LEU A 172 -2.05 2.56 13.26
CA LEU A 172 -2.19 3.99 12.91
C LEU A 172 -3.05 4.75 13.92
N ASP A 173 -4.12 4.13 14.40
CA ASP A 173 -5.03 4.72 15.39
C ASP A 173 -4.33 5.10 16.70
N SER A 174 -3.29 4.36 17.08
CA SER A 174 -2.52 4.60 18.29
C SER A 174 -1.25 5.43 18.10
N CYS A 175 -0.60 5.38 16.92
CA CYS A 175 0.76 5.91 16.76
C CYS A 175 0.93 7.00 15.70
N LEU A 176 -0.05 7.23 14.81
CA LEU A 176 0.15 8.10 13.65
C LEU A 176 0.53 9.54 14.05
N LYS A 177 -0.17 10.12 15.03
CA LYS A 177 0.09 11.49 15.49
C LYS A 177 1.52 11.64 16.00
N GLU A 178 1.91 10.81 16.99
CA GLU A 178 3.25 10.83 17.58
C GLU A 178 4.33 10.61 16.51
N ALA A 179 4.11 9.65 15.61
CA ALA A 179 5.05 9.34 14.54
C ALA A 179 5.28 10.52 13.60
N LEU A 180 4.20 11.20 13.16
CA LEU A 180 4.29 12.35 12.26
C LEU A 180 4.90 13.57 12.95
N GLU A 181 4.48 13.88 14.18
CA GLU A 181 5.02 15.00 14.96
C GLU A 181 6.54 14.84 15.16
N THR A 182 6.97 13.64 15.56
CA THR A 182 8.39 13.31 15.74
C THR A 182 9.16 13.38 14.41
N PHE A 183 8.62 12.81 13.35
CA PHE A 183 9.31 12.73 12.04
C PHE A 183 9.46 14.09 11.33
N LEU A 184 8.46 14.95 11.50
CA LEU A 184 8.41 16.27 10.86
C LEU A 184 8.99 17.37 11.76
N GLY A 185 9.16 17.11 13.06
CA GLY A 185 9.58 18.12 14.03
C GLY A 185 8.52 19.20 14.25
N VAL A 186 7.25 18.80 14.26
CA VAL A 186 6.09 19.70 14.46
C VAL A 186 5.25 19.23 15.64
N GLU A 187 4.43 20.12 16.18
CA GLU A 187 3.52 19.81 17.29
C GLU A 187 2.06 20.11 16.92
N ASN A 188 1.14 19.45 17.62
CA ASN A 188 -0.31 19.65 17.52
C ASN A 188 -0.89 19.33 16.13
N LEU A 189 -0.42 18.24 15.50
CA LEU A 189 -1.02 17.74 14.28
C LEU A 189 -2.43 17.20 14.56
N ASP A 190 -3.39 17.76 13.84
CA ASP A 190 -4.75 17.25 13.72
C ASP A 190 -4.77 16.21 12.59
N CYS A 191 -4.78 14.93 12.97
CA CYS A 191 -4.72 13.82 12.01
C CYS A 191 -6.08 13.61 11.36
N GLU A 192 -6.12 13.76 10.04
CA GLU A 192 -7.33 13.60 9.26
C GLU A 192 -7.85 12.17 9.35
N ARG A 193 -9.09 12.05 9.84
CA ARG A 193 -9.82 10.79 9.82
C ARG A 193 -10.69 10.80 8.58
N LEU A 194 -10.43 9.85 7.69
CA LEU A 194 -11.34 9.57 6.59
C LEU A 194 -12.49 8.72 7.10
N ASP A 195 -13.69 9.12 6.72
CA ASP A 195 -14.90 8.36 6.97
C ASP A 195 -15.05 7.25 5.94
N ARG A 196 -15.85 6.24 6.26
CA ARG A 196 -16.05 5.08 5.37
C ARG A 196 -16.58 5.47 3.98
N ALA A 197 -17.39 6.52 3.92
CA ALA A 197 -17.96 7.04 2.67
C ALA A 197 -16.91 7.71 1.76
N ASP A 198 -15.72 8.06 2.27
CA ASP A 198 -14.70 8.75 1.48
C ASP A 198 -13.89 7.79 0.58
N PHE A 199 -14.04 6.47 0.75
CA PHE A 199 -13.22 5.47 0.06
C PHE A 199 -13.97 4.55 -0.86
N LEU A 200 -15.20 4.19 -0.48
CA LEU A 200 -16.04 3.24 -1.22
C LEU A 200 -17.49 3.66 -1.05
N GLU A 201 -18.23 3.64 -2.15
CA GLU A 201 -19.69 3.67 -2.10
C GLU A 201 -20.19 2.52 -1.22
N ALA A 202 -21.34 2.69 -0.58
CA ALA A 202 -21.86 1.69 0.37
C ALA A 202 -21.97 0.29 -0.26
N ASP A 203 -22.36 0.24 -1.55
CA ASP A 203 -22.48 -0.99 -2.31
C ASP A 203 -21.12 -1.63 -2.61
N ASP A 204 -20.11 -0.85 -2.96
CA ASP A 204 -18.76 -1.35 -3.23
C ASP A 204 -18.13 -1.94 -1.96
N TYR A 205 -18.37 -1.32 -0.80
CA TYR A 205 -17.93 -1.85 0.49
C TYR A 205 -18.59 -3.20 0.80
N LEU A 206 -19.88 -3.38 0.48
CA LEU A 206 -20.56 -4.66 0.66
C LEU A 206 -19.91 -5.75 -0.20
N ILE A 207 -19.54 -5.44 -1.44
CA ILE A 207 -18.83 -6.39 -2.32
C ILE A 207 -17.48 -6.76 -1.70
N TYR A 208 -16.70 -5.78 -1.26
CA TYR A 208 -15.42 -6.00 -0.59
C TYR A 208 -15.55 -6.88 0.65
N ASP A 209 -16.53 -6.60 1.53
CA ASP A 209 -16.72 -7.36 2.77
C ASP A 209 -17.24 -8.77 2.50
N ASN A 210 -18.09 -8.95 1.49
CA ASN A 210 -18.55 -10.27 1.05
C ASN A 210 -17.39 -11.11 0.49
N LEU A 211 -16.54 -10.53 -0.36
CA LEU A 211 -15.33 -11.20 -0.84
C LEU A 211 -14.44 -11.62 0.34
N ARG A 212 -14.15 -10.68 1.25
CA ARG A 212 -13.30 -10.93 2.41
C ARG A 212 -13.82 -12.11 3.26
N LYS A 213 -15.13 -12.17 3.50
CA LYS A 213 -15.78 -13.24 4.28
C LYS A 213 -15.87 -14.58 3.55
N SER A 214 -15.89 -14.56 2.21
CA SER A 214 -16.04 -15.76 1.38
C SER A 214 -14.70 -16.42 1.04
N LEU A 215 -13.59 -15.71 1.22
CA LEU A 215 -12.25 -16.27 1.03
C LEU A 215 -11.90 -17.22 2.18
N THR A 216 -11.51 -18.44 1.81
CA THR A 216 -11.00 -19.46 2.71
C THR A 216 -9.52 -19.69 2.45
N PHE A 217 -8.74 -19.83 3.52
CA PHE A 217 -7.28 -19.91 3.44
C PHE A 217 -6.83 -21.27 4.00
N SER A 218 -5.99 -21.99 3.25
CA SER A 218 -5.43 -23.25 3.74
C SER A 218 -4.34 -22.98 4.78
N ASP A 219 -4.12 -23.93 5.69
CA ASP A 219 -3.10 -23.80 6.71
C ASP A 219 -1.70 -23.67 6.07
N GLU A 220 -1.45 -24.37 4.95
CA GLU A 220 -0.20 -24.26 4.19
C GLU A 220 0.03 -22.85 3.65
N TYR A 221 -1.01 -22.22 3.10
CA TYR A 221 -0.92 -20.83 2.61
C TYR A 221 -0.65 -19.85 3.76
N LEU A 222 -1.32 -20.03 4.90
CA LEU A 222 -1.11 -19.17 6.07
C LEU A 222 0.32 -19.31 6.60
N GLU A 223 0.85 -20.53 6.69
CA GLU A 223 2.24 -20.74 7.06
C GLU A 223 3.19 -20.07 6.08
N GLU A 224 3.04 -20.31 4.77
CA GLU A 224 3.90 -19.72 3.74
C GLU A 224 3.92 -18.18 3.79
N ILE A 225 2.76 -17.54 3.94
CA ILE A 225 2.66 -16.08 3.96
C ILE A 225 3.27 -15.48 5.22
N TYR A 226 2.99 -16.05 6.39
CA TYR A 226 3.45 -15.48 7.65
C TYR A 226 4.87 -15.91 8.04
N ASP A 227 5.44 -16.93 7.40
CA ASP A 227 6.84 -17.32 7.58
C ASP A 227 7.81 -16.31 6.94
N GLN A 228 7.35 -15.51 5.98
CA GLN A 228 8.21 -14.60 5.22
C GLN A 228 9.04 -13.66 6.13
N PRO A 229 10.34 -13.46 5.82
CA PRO A 229 11.25 -12.69 6.68
C PRO A 229 10.73 -11.30 7.05
N LEU A 230 10.20 -10.56 6.07
CA LEU A 230 9.68 -9.21 6.31
C LEU A 230 8.41 -9.20 7.18
N VAL A 231 7.57 -10.24 7.12
CA VAL A 231 6.44 -10.35 8.05
C VAL A 231 6.97 -10.47 9.47
N ARG A 232 7.92 -11.39 9.71
CA ARG A 232 8.54 -11.57 11.02
C ARG A 232 9.37 -10.37 11.46
N HIS A 233 9.80 -9.52 10.52
CA HIS A 233 10.49 -8.28 10.84
C HIS A 233 9.52 -7.21 11.39
N PHE A 234 8.33 -7.06 10.80
CA PHE A 234 7.37 -6.02 11.21
C PHE A 234 6.38 -6.47 12.29
N TYR A 235 6.10 -7.76 12.41
CA TYR A 235 5.06 -8.29 13.29
C TYR A 235 5.63 -9.18 14.40
N THR A 236 5.01 -9.14 15.58
CA THR A 236 5.34 -10.06 16.68
C THR A 236 4.70 -11.42 16.44
N ASP A 237 5.22 -12.45 17.11
CA ASP A 237 4.65 -13.80 17.02
C ASP A 237 3.19 -13.82 17.52
N GLU A 238 2.86 -13.00 18.53
CA GLU A 238 1.48 -12.83 19.00
C GLU A 238 0.57 -12.24 17.91
N GLU A 239 1.01 -11.18 17.23
CA GLU A 239 0.28 -10.58 16.10
C GLU A 239 0.09 -11.61 14.97
N ILE A 240 1.15 -12.31 14.59
CA ILE A 240 1.12 -13.34 13.53
C ILE A 240 0.13 -14.46 13.90
N ASN A 241 0.19 -14.99 15.12
CA ASN A 241 -0.73 -16.04 15.57
C ASN A 241 -2.18 -15.55 15.56
N LYS A 242 -2.43 -14.30 15.98
CA LYS A 242 -3.76 -13.69 15.92
C LYS A 242 -4.25 -13.56 14.47
N PHE A 243 -3.38 -13.22 13.53
CA PHE A 243 -3.74 -13.15 12.11
C PHE A 243 -4.06 -14.54 11.54
N LYS A 244 -3.23 -15.54 11.80
CA LYS A 244 -3.48 -16.93 11.40
C LYS A 244 -4.83 -17.42 11.91
N LEU A 245 -5.12 -17.24 13.20
CA LEU A 245 -6.41 -17.61 13.80
C LEU A 245 -7.60 -16.87 13.16
N LYS A 246 -7.45 -15.58 12.89
CA LYS A 246 -8.49 -14.78 12.21
C LYS A 246 -8.82 -15.34 10.83
N TRP A 247 -7.81 -15.73 10.06
CA TRP A 247 -8.02 -16.20 8.68
C TRP A 247 -8.36 -17.69 8.60
N SER A 248 -7.90 -18.52 9.54
CA SER A 248 -8.26 -19.95 9.60
C SER A 248 -9.70 -20.18 10.09
N SER A 249 -10.25 -19.24 10.87
CA SER A 249 -11.63 -19.28 11.39
C SER A 249 -12.70 -18.88 10.35
N GLN A 250 -12.29 -18.26 9.24
CA GLN A 250 -13.15 -17.99 8.10
C GLN A 250 -13.19 -19.26 7.23
N ARG A 251 -14.17 -20.12 7.51
CA ARG A 251 -14.46 -21.35 6.77
C ARG A 251 -15.87 -21.29 6.20
#